data_AF-A0A9D1NWF7-F1
#
_entry.id   AF-A0A9D1NWF7-F1
#
_cell.length_a   1.000
_cell.length_b   1.000
_cell.length_c   1.000
_cell.angle_alpha   90.00
_cell.angle_beta   90.00
_cell.angle_gamma   90.00
#
_symmetry.space_group_name_H-M   'P 1'
#
loop_
_entity.id
_entity.type
_entity.pdbx_description
1 polymer ?
#
loop_
_entity_poly.entity_id
_entity_poly.type
_entity_poly.pdbx_seq_one_letter_code
_entity_poly.pdbx_strand_id
1 'polypeptide(L)'
;MLKYDRNRALSARWIYISVFAIPLFLMLTRMDAIAGILRAKEPPAAGWTNQFILDTLQGDAMLFFLPVICALPYASSFVDEAKSGVTKFVLTRVKCSRYLSSKAAAAAFSGGAVVLLGSLAFLCAALVLFLPLEEGNQGQELAAAVPEYGRLLCRYFCLGALGAETGLWLSTLLYNRYMAWLSPFMAEYLLIIFCERYFPACKILYPAQWLKPEAAWPWNGWSVVCWLALLCGASAAGFFKAAKRRLGRG
;
A
#
# COMPACT_ATOMS: atom_id res chain seq x y z
N MET A 1 10.37 -16.73 16.96
CA MET A 1 10.77 -15.41 16.39
C MET A 1 9.59 -14.57 15.95
N LEU A 2 8.57 -15.14 15.27
CA LEU A 2 7.35 -14.42 14.88
C LEU A 2 6.71 -13.58 16.00
N LYS A 3 6.68 -14.06 17.25
CA LYS A 3 6.08 -13.29 18.37
C LYS A 3 6.84 -12.01 18.73
N TYR A 4 8.17 -11.99 18.60
CA TYR A 4 8.99 -10.80 18.91
C TYR A 4 8.92 -9.77 17.78
N ASP A 5 9.03 -10.22 16.53
CA ASP A 5 8.83 -9.36 15.36
C ASP A 5 7.41 -8.78 15.31
N ARG A 6 6.39 -9.56 15.70
CA ARG A 6 5.00 -9.10 15.79
C ARG A 6 4.83 -7.99 16.83
N ASN A 7 5.42 -8.12 18.02
CA ASN A 7 5.32 -7.08 19.04
C ASN A 7 6.12 -5.83 18.64
N ARG A 8 7.26 -5.97 17.96
CA ARG A 8 8.04 -4.84 17.44
C ARG A 8 7.33 -4.15 16.27
N ALA A 9 6.63 -4.90 15.42
CA ALA A 9 5.80 -4.37 14.36
C ALA A 9 4.59 -3.61 14.95
N LEU A 10 3.82 -4.22 15.85
CA LEU A 10 2.62 -3.60 16.44
C LEU A 10 2.94 -2.46 17.42
N SER A 11 4.11 -2.44 18.06
CA SER A 11 4.53 -1.34 18.94
C SER A 11 5.28 -0.21 18.21
N ALA A 12 5.44 -0.30 16.89
CA ALA A 12 6.08 0.75 16.12
C ALA A 12 5.11 1.94 16.01
N ARG A 13 5.41 3.03 16.73
CA ARG A 13 4.72 4.34 16.62
C ARG A 13 4.49 4.77 15.17
N TRP A 14 5.38 4.35 14.27
CA TRP A 14 5.31 4.57 12.83
C TRP A 14 4.08 3.97 12.15
N ILE A 15 3.56 2.83 12.61
CA ILE A 15 2.32 2.24 12.06
C ILE A 15 1.14 3.17 12.33
N TYR A 16 0.97 3.61 13.58
CA TYR A 16 -0.12 4.50 13.96
C TYR A 16 -0.05 5.83 13.21
N ILE A 17 1.15 6.44 13.14
CA ILE A 17 1.35 7.69 12.38
C ILE A 17 0.95 7.50 10.91
N SER A 18 1.37 6.40 10.30
CA SER A 18 1.07 6.11 8.89
C SER A 18 -0.44 5.89 8.65
N VAL A 19 -1.11 5.14 9.54
CA VAL A 19 -2.55 4.88 9.44
C VAL A 19 -3.38 6.16 9.61
N PHE A 20 -2.99 7.07 10.51
CA PHE A 20 -3.66 8.36 10.68
C PHE A 20 -3.33 9.38 9.58
N ALA A 21 -2.12 9.33 9.02
CA ALA A 21 -1.70 10.23 7.96
C ALA A 21 -2.48 10.04 6.66
N ILE A 22 -2.85 8.79 6.32
CA ILE A 22 -3.64 8.47 5.12
C ILE A 22 -4.98 9.23 5.06
N PRO A 23 -5.93 9.06 6.00
CA PRO A 23 -7.22 9.72 5.92
C PRO A 23 -7.09 11.25 6.00
N LEU A 24 -6.16 11.76 6.81
CA LEU A 24 -5.90 13.19 6.92
C LEU A 24 -5.43 13.77 5.58
N PHE A 25 -4.44 13.14 4.94
CA PHE A 25 -3.92 13.57 3.66
C PHE A 25 -4.97 13.51 2.55
N LEU A 26 -5.78 12.44 2.51
CA LEU A 26 -6.85 12.28 1.52
C LEU A 26 -7.94 13.36 1.68
N MET A 27 -8.34 13.66 2.91
CA MET A 27 -9.30 14.75 3.16
C MET A 27 -8.73 16.11 2.76
N LEU A 28 -7.45 16.38 3.06
CA LEU A 28 -6.77 17.62 2.67
C LEU A 28 -6.66 17.77 1.16
N THR A 29 -6.43 16.67 0.44
CA THR A 29 -6.33 16.69 -1.03
C THR A 29 -7.66 17.06 -1.70
N ARG A 30 -8.79 16.79 -1.05
CA ARG A 30 -10.14 17.00 -1.62
C ARG A 30 -10.92 18.10 -0.90
N MET A 31 -10.21 19.04 -0.29
CA MET A 31 -10.82 20.22 0.35
C MET A 31 -11.68 21.03 -0.60
N ASP A 32 -11.36 21.06 -1.90
CA ASP A 32 -12.14 21.75 -2.92
C ASP A 32 -13.56 21.17 -3.07
N ALA A 33 -13.69 19.85 -3.05
CA ALA A 33 -14.99 19.17 -3.14
C ALA A 33 -15.82 19.40 -1.87
N ILE A 34 -15.18 19.39 -0.69
CA ILE A 34 -15.82 19.70 0.59
C ILE A 34 -16.29 21.17 0.61
N ALA A 35 -15.44 22.09 0.15
CA ALA A 35 -15.78 23.50 0.03
C ALA A 35 -16.92 23.73 -0.97
N GLY A 36 -17.02 22.91 -2.02
CA GLY A 36 -18.13 22.92 -2.98
C GLY A 36 -19.49 22.70 -2.31
N ILE A 37 -19.62 21.67 -1.47
CA ILE A 37 -20.86 21.39 -0.72
C ILE A 37 -21.17 22.52 0.26
N LEU A 38 -20.17 22.96 1.02
CA LEU A 38 -20.34 24.03 2.01
C LEU A 38 -20.80 25.36 1.37
N ARG A 39 -20.37 25.63 0.13
CA ARG A 39 -20.79 26.80 -0.65
C ARG A 39 -22.19 26.63 -1.23
N ALA A 40 -22.52 25.44 -1.74
CA ALA A 40 -23.82 25.16 -2.32
C ALA A 40 -24.96 25.26 -1.29
N LYS A 41 -24.69 24.94 -0.01
CA LYS A 41 -25.68 24.91 1.09
C LYS A 41 -26.90 24.01 0.86
N GLU A 42 -26.94 23.28 -0.24
CA GLU A 42 -27.94 22.27 -0.56
C GLU A 42 -27.45 20.89 -0.13
N PRO A 43 -28.35 19.99 0.33
CA PRO A 43 -27.97 18.63 0.64
C PRO A 43 -27.45 17.94 -0.63
N PRO A 44 -26.30 17.25 -0.57
CA PRO A 44 -25.78 16.50 -1.72
C PRO A 44 -26.77 15.43 -2.18
N ALA A 45 -26.81 15.21 -3.50
CA ALA A 45 -27.64 14.20 -4.12
C ALA A 45 -27.25 12.79 -3.64
N ALA A 46 -28.23 11.88 -3.60
CA ALA A 46 -28.02 10.48 -3.22
C ALA A 46 -26.86 9.84 -4.01
N GLY A 47 -25.90 9.26 -3.29
CA GLY A 47 -24.74 8.58 -3.88
C GLY A 47 -23.52 9.47 -4.13
N TRP A 48 -23.58 10.76 -3.79
CA TRP A 48 -22.43 11.67 -3.87
C TRP A 48 -21.25 11.19 -3.02
N THR A 49 -21.50 10.67 -1.81
CA THR A 49 -20.47 10.16 -0.88
C THR A 49 -19.74 8.97 -1.48
N ASN A 50 -20.46 8.08 -2.18
CA ASN A 50 -19.84 6.94 -2.84
C ASN A 50 -18.91 7.40 -3.98
N GLN A 51 -19.35 8.36 -4.79
CA GLN A 51 -18.53 8.96 -5.86
C GLN A 51 -17.31 9.69 -5.27
N PHE A 52 -17.52 10.47 -4.21
CA PHE A 52 -16.46 11.18 -3.51
C PHE A 52 -15.39 10.22 -2.98
N ILE A 53 -15.80 9.12 -2.36
CA ILE A 53 -14.90 8.08 -1.85
C ILE A 53 -14.11 7.45 -3.00
N LEU A 54 -14.80 7.01 -4.06
CA LEU A 54 -14.17 6.31 -5.18
C LEU A 54 -13.19 7.22 -5.91
N ASP A 55 -13.56 8.47 -6.18
CA ASP A 55 -12.69 9.44 -6.84
C ASP A 55 -11.49 9.83 -5.99
N THR A 56 -11.66 9.93 -4.67
CA THR A 56 -10.57 10.29 -3.76
C THR A 56 -9.56 9.16 -3.64
N LEU A 57 -10.04 7.92 -3.52
CA LEU A 57 -9.19 6.74 -3.42
C LEU A 57 -8.50 6.44 -4.76
N GLN A 58 -9.21 6.52 -5.88
CA GLN A 58 -8.66 6.27 -7.22
C GLN A 58 -7.91 7.47 -7.83
N GLY A 59 -7.75 8.57 -7.08
CA GLY A 59 -7.09 9.78 -7.57
C GLY A 59 -5.56 9.66 -7.64
N ASP A 60 -4.95 10.51 -8.47
CA ASP A 60 -3.50 10.52 -8.71
C ASP A 60 -2.68 10.82 -7.45
N ALA A 61 -3.23 11.57 -6.50
CA ALA A 61 -2.57 11.84 -5.22
C ALA A 61 -2.28 10.56 -4.44
N MET A 62 -3.18 9.58 -4.49
CA MET A 62 -2.98 8.31 -3.81
C MET A 62 -1.87 7.50 -4.48
N LEU A 63 -1.78 7.55 -5.81
CA LEU A 63 -0.74 6.86 -6.58
C LEU A 63 0.68 7.31 -6.16
N PHE A 64 0.88 8.60 -5.90
CA PHE A 64 2.20 9.11 -5.47
C PHE A 64 2.49 8.89 -3.99
N PHE A 65 1.46 8.92 -3.15
CA PHE A 65 1.62 8.87 -1.70
C PHE A 65 1.70 7.45 -1.14
N LEU A 66 0.96 6.51 -1.73
CA LEU A 66 0.85 5.11 -1.30
C LEU A 66 2.22 4.42 -1.16
N PRO A 67 3.16 4.54 -2.12
CA PRO A 67 4.44 3.81 -2.06
C PRO A 67 5.35 4.31 -0.94
N VAL A 68 5.24 5.58 -0.55
CA VAL A 68 6.02 6.16 0.54
C VAL A 68 5.51 5.63 1.87
N ILE A 69 4.19 5.66 2.08
CA ILE A 69 3.57 5.26 3.34
C ILE A 69 3.76 3.77 3.63
N CYS A 70 3.61 2.90 2.62
CA CYS A 70 3.68 1.46 2.85
C CYS A 70 5.07 0.99 3.33
N ALA A 71 6.13 1.75 3.06
CA ALA A 71 7.49 1.38 3.39
C ALA A 71 7.97 1.88 4.77
N LEU A 72 7.30 2.87 5.36
CA LEU A 72 7.64 3.42 6.68
C LEU A 72 7.72 2.38 7.82
N PRO A 73 6.78 1.41 7.95
CA PRO A 73 6.71 0.60 9.17
C PRO A 73 7.80 -0.47 9.27
N TYR A 74 8.18 -1.14 8.18
CA TYR A 74 9.00 -2.35 8.26
C TYR A 74 10.07 -2.50 7.17
N ALA A 75 10.15 -1.61 6.18
CA ALA A 75 11.08 -1.79 5.05
C ALA A 75 12.56 -1.75 5.49
N SER A 76 12.93 -1.02 6.56
CA SER A 76 14.33 -0.94 7.04
C SER A 76 14.75 -2.07 7.96
N SER A 77 13.82 -2.92 8.41
CA SER A 77 14.03 -3.85 9.52
C SER A 77 15.20 -4.82 9.30
N PHE A 78 15.39 -5.32 8.07
CA PHE A 78 16.51 -6.21 7.74
C PHE A 78 17.85 -5.48 7.77
N VAL A 79 17.92 -4.28 7.18
CA VAL A 79 19.17 -3.50 7.12
C VAL A 79 19.59 -3.07 8.54
N ASP A 80 18.62 -2.70 9.38
CA ASP A 80 18.88 -2.32 10.77
C ASP A 80 19.40 -3.52 11.60
N GLU A 81 18.85 -4.72 11.39
CA GLU A 81 19.33 -5.95 12.02
C GLU A 81 20.70 -6.40 11.49
N ALA A 82 20.93 -6.25 10.20
CA ALA A 82 22.19 -6.61 9.57
C ALA A 82 23.33 -5.68 10.03
N LYS A 83 23.06 -4.38 10.22
CA LYS A 83 24.05 -3.40 10.70
C LYS A 83 24.33 -3.52 12.20
N SER A 84 23.34 -3.90 12.99
CA SER A 84 23.50 -4.13 14.44
C SER A 84 24.16 -5.47 14.78
N GLY A 85 24.41 -6.34 13.79
CA GLY A 85 25.03 -7.65 13.99
C GLY A 85 24.10 -8.70 14.61
N VAL A 86 22.86 -8.34 14.96
CA VAL A 86 21.86 -9.24 15.55
C VAL A 86 21.60 -10.44 14.66
N THR A 87 21.63 -10.27 13.33
CA THR A 87 21.39 -11.33 12.36
C THR A 87 22.30 -12.55 12.55
N LYS A 88 23.55 -12.37 13.00
CA LYS A 88 24.48 -13.49 13.24
C LYS A 88 23.98 -14.40 14.37
N PHE A 89 23.50 -13.81 15.46
CA PHE A 89 22.94 -14.56 16.60
C PHE A 89 21.62 -15.26 16.25
N VAL A 90 20.85 -14.71 15.31
CA VAL A 90 19.62 -15.34 14.82
C VAL A 90 19.91 -16.58 13.98
N LEU A 91 20.90 -16.48 13.08
CA LEU A 91 21.23 -17.53 12.12
C LEU A 91 21.84 -18.78 12.76
N THR A 92 22.43 -18.68 13.96
CA THR A 92 22.89 -19.87 14.70
C THR A 92 21.73 -20.72 15.23
N ARG A 93 20.55 -20.13 15.42
CA ARG A 93 19.38 -20.80 16.00
C ARG A 93 18.31 -21.17 14.97
N VAL A 94 18.28 -20.51 13.81
CA VAL A 94 17.22 -20.67 12.80
C VAL A 94 17.82 -20.78 11.40
N LYS A 95 17.29 -21.70 10.58
CA LYS A 95 17.66 -21.83 9.16
C LYS A 95 17.47 -20.51 8.41
N CYS A 96 18.48 -20.11 7.64
CA CYS A 96 18.48 -18.86 6.85
C CYS A 96 17.22 -18.67 5.99
N SER A 97 16.78 -19.71 5.26
CA SER A 97 15.57 -19.63 4.43
C SER A 97 14.30 -19.28 5.22
N ARG A 98 14.13 -19.86 6.41
CA ARG A 98 12.98 -19.60 7.29
C ARG A 98 13.02 -18.20 7.91
N TYR A 99 14.22 -17.68 8.19
CA TYR A 99 14.39 -16.30 8.64
C TYR A 99 14.02 -15.30 7.54
N LEU A 100 14.54 -15.48 6.33
CA LEU A 100 14.23 -14.62 5.18
C LEU A 100 12.73 -14.67 4.82
N SER A 101 12.11 -15.85 4.79
CA SER A 101 10.69 -15.98 4.47
C SER A 101 9.81 -15.28 5.49
N SER A 102 10.15 -15.40 6.78
CA SER A 102 9.44 -14.70 7.85
C SER A 102 9.60 -13.19 7.74
N LYS A 103 10.75 -12.69 7.29
CA LYS A 103 11.01 -11.25 7.15
C LYS A 103 10.26 -10.65 5.97
N ALA A 104 10.27 -11.31 4.82
CA ALA A 104 9.50 -10.92 3.65
C ALA A 104 8.00 -10.90 3.96
N ALA A 105 7.48 -11.98 4.57
CA ALA A 105 6.07 -12.06 4.95
C ALA A 105 5.67 -10.99 5.98
N ALA A 106 6.53 -10.69 6.96
CA ALA A 106 6.28 -9.62 7.92
C ALA A 106 6.25 -8.24 7.25
N ALA A 107 7.16 -7.98 6.30
CA ALA A 107 7.18 -6.74 5.53
C ALA A 107 5.92 -6.57 4.69
N ALA A 108 5.58 -7.58 3.89
CA ALA A 108 4.39 -7.59 3.05
C ALA A 108 3.11 -7.37 3.86
N PHE A 109 2.94 -8.12 4.95
CA PHE A 109 1.77 -8.00 5.81
C PHE A 109 1.71 -6.64 6.50
N SER A 110 2.83 -6.11 6.97
CA SER A 110 2.85 -4.79 7.62
C SER A 110 2.51 -3.66 6.65
N GLY A 111 3.09 -3.63 5.45
CA GLY A 111 2.81 -2.62 4.43
C GLY A 111 1.36 -2.69 3.95
N GLY A 112 0.89 -3.90 3.62
CA GLY A 112 -0.49 -4.13 3.22
C GLY A 112 -1.49 -3.75 4.32
N ALA A 113 -1.22 -4.10 5.58
CA ALA A 113 -2.09 -3.76 6.70
C ALA A 113 -2.15 -2.24 6.97
N VAL A 114 -1.04 -1.50 6.85
CA VAL A 114 -1.05 -0.04 7.03
C VAL A 114 -1.94 0.64 6.00
N VAL A 115 -1.79 0.28 4.72
CA VAL A 115 -2.58 0.89 3.64
C VAL A 115 -4.04 0.46 3.71
N LEU A 116 -4.33 -0.80 4.03
CA LEU A 116 -5.70 -1.30 4.23
C LEU A 116 -6.38 -0.62 5.41
N LEU A 117 -5.71 -0.51 6.56
CA LEU A 117 -6.30 0.13 7.74
C LEU A 117 -6.48 1.64 7.54
N GLY A 118 -5.54 2.32 6.87
CA GLY A 118 -5.66 3.74 6.58
C GLY A 118 -6.76 4.06 5.56
N SER A 119 -6.90 3.25 4.51
CA SER A 119 -8.01 3.38 3.54
C SER A 119 -9.35 3.03 4.18
N LEU A 120 -9.42 2.02 5.04
CA LEU A 120 -10.63 1.69 5.80
C LEU A 120 -11.01 2.81 6.79
N ALA A 121 -10.03 3.40 7.48
CA ALA A 121 -10.27 4.56 8.33
C ALA A 121 -10.81 5.76 7.55
N PHE A 122 -10.29 6.01 6.34
CA PHE A 122 -10.83 7.03 5.44
C PHE A 122 -12.27 6.72 5.01
N LEU A 123 -12.56 5.48 4.62
CA LEU A 123 -13.92 5.04 4.26
C LEU A 123 -14.88 5.29 5.43
N CYS A 124 -14.53 4.84 6.63
CA CYS A 124 -15.35 5.06 7.82
C CYS A 124 -15.55 6.55 8.12
N ALA A 125 -14.48 7.36 8.03
CA ALA A 125 -14.57 8.79 8.26
C ALA A 125 -15.47 9.50 7.23
N ALA A 126 -15.32 9.19 5.94
CA ALA A 126 -16.14 9.74 4.88
C ALA A 126 -17.62 9.36 5.04
N LEU A 127 -17.91 8.10 5.39
CA LEU A 127 -19.28 7.66 5.64
C LEU A 127 -19.88 8.33 6.87
N VAL A 128 -19.14 8.47 7.97
CA VAL A 128 -19.68 9.12 9.18
C VAL A 128 -19.93 10.62 8.97
N LEU A 129 -19.09 11.29 8.17
CA LEU A 129 -19.18 12.74 7.94
C LEU A 129 -20.21 13.12 6.87
N PHE A 130 -20.23 12.42 5.73
CA PHE A 130 -20.99 12.84 4.55
C PHE A 130 -22.32 12.11 4.35
N LEU A 131 -22.43 10.86 4.81
CA LEU A 131 -23.69 10.11 4.71
C LEU A 131 -24.89 10.79 5.42
N PRO A 132 -24.77 11.37 6.64
CA PRO A 132 -25.91 12.02 7.27
C PRO A 132 -26.36 13.31 6.57
N LEU A 133 -25.57 13.84 5.63
CA LEU A 133 -25.89 15.05 4.88
C LEU A 133 -26.72 14.77 3.61
N GLU A 134 -26.80 13.51 3.16
CA GLU A 134 -27.50 13.15 1.92
C GLU A 134 -29.00 12.92 2.11
N GLU A 135 -29.80 13.46 1.21
CA GLU A 135 -31.23 13.16 1.10
C GLU A 135 -31.45 11.98 0.13
N GLY A 136 -31.96 10.85 0.64
CA GLY A 136 -32.29 9.67 -0.19
C GLY A 136 -32.26 8.33 0.54
N ASN A 137 -32.49 7.23 -0.19
CA ASN A 137 -32.44 5.87 0.35
C ASN A 137 -30.99 5.37 0.51
N GLN A 138 -30.29 5.93 1.50
CA GLN A 138 -28.87 5.71 1.78
C GLN A 138 -28.47 4.23 1.85
N GLY A 139 -29.35 3.38 2.41
CA GLY A 139 -29.05 1.97 2.65
C GLY A 139 -28.91 1.13 1.36
N GLN A 140 -29.64 1.46 0.30
CA GLN A 140 -29.63 0.69 -0.94
C GLN A 140 -28.39 1.00 -1.80
N GLU A 141 -27.99 2.27 -1.87
CA GLU A 141 -26.78 2.72 -2.56
C GLU A 141 -25.51 2.19 -1.87
N LEU A 142 -25.49 2.18 -0.54
CA LEU A 142 -24.40 1.57 0.23
C LEU A 142 -24.28 0.07 -0.01
N ALA A 143 -25.40 -0.66 0.03
CA ALA A 143 -25.40 -2.11 -0.19
C ALA A 143 -24.89 -2.48 -1.58
N ALA A 144 -25.18 -1.67 -2.60
CA ALA A 144 -24.67 -1.86 -3.95
C ALA A 144 -23.15 -1.60 -4.05
N ALA A 145 -22.61 -0.68 -3.26
CA ALA A 145 -21.19 -0.30 -3.28
C ALA A 145 -20.27 -1.22 -2.45
N VAL A 146 -20.79 -1.96 -1.47
CA VAL A 146 -20.03 -2.94 -0.64
C VAL A 146 -19.09 -3.86 -1.45
N PRO A 147 -19.53 -4.54 -2.52
CA PRO A 147 -18.65 -5.42 -3.29
C PRO A 147 -17.53 -4.65 -4.03
N GLU A 148 -17.74 -3.38 -4.38
CA GLU A 148 -16.69 -2.55 -4.96
C GLU A 148 -15.65 -2.12 -3.92
N TYR A 149 -16.10 -1.70 -2.74
CA TYR A 149 -15.20 -1.38 -1.62
C TYR A 149 -14.35 -2.58 -1.20
N GLY A 150 -14.93 -3.78 -1.12
CA GLY A 150 -14.18 -5.00 -0.82
C GLY A 150 -13.05 -5.25 -1.82
N ARG A 151 -13.33 -5.13 -3.12
CA ARG A 151 -12.31 -5.28 -4.18
C ARG A 151 -11.24 -4.21 -4.12
N LEU A 152 -11.63 -2.98 -3.82
CA LEU A 152 -10.72 -1.84 -3.72
C LEU A 152 -9.77 -2.01 -2.51
N LEU A 153 -10.30 -2.38 -1.35
CA LEU A 153 -9.49 -2.69 -0.15
C LEU A 153 -8.50 -3.83 -0.39
N CYS A 154 -8.90 -4.89 -1.10
CA CYS A 154 -7.98 -5.96 -1.49
C CYS A 154 -6.84 -5.46 -2.37
N ARG A 155 -7.13 -4.57 -3.34
CA ARG A 155 -6.09 -3.94 -4.19
C ARG A 155 -5.13 -3.10 -3.36
N TYR A 156 -5.63 -2.28 -2.43
CA TYR A 156 -4.81 -1.49 -1.52
C TYR A 156 -3.89 -2.34 -0.65
N PHE A 157 -4.38 -3.48 -0.15
CA PHE A 157 -3.56 -4.42 0.60
C PHE A 157 -2.40 -4.95 -0.25
N CYS A 158 -2.68 -5.37 -1.49
CA CYS A 158 -1.66 -5.90 -2.39
C CYS A 158 -0.66 -4.82 -2.85
N LEU A 159 -1.12 -3.60 -3.13
CA LEU A 159 -0.25 -2.46 -3.47
C LEU A 159 0.66 -2.11 -2.28
N GLY A 160 0.10 -2.01 -1.08
CA GLY A 160 0.89 -1.76 0.14
C GLY A 160 1.89 -2.87 0.44
N ALA A 161 1.53 -4.13 0.19
CA ALA A 161 2.45 -5.25 0.32
C ALA A 161 3.61 -5.16 -0.68
N LEU A 162 3.31 -4.86 -1.95
CA LEU A 162 4.29 -4.71 -3.02
C LEU A 162 5.27 -3.57 -2.73
N GLY A 163 4.77 -2.40 -2.33
CA GLY A 163 5.63 -1.27 -1.98
C GLY A 163 6.53 -1.56 -0.77
N ALA A 164 6.02 -2.27 0.24
CA ALA A 164 6.86 -2.69 1.37
C ALA A 164 7.94 -3.72 0.99
N GLU A 165 7.62 -4.71 0.14
CA GLU A 165 8.58 -5.71 -0.32
C GLU A 165 9.62 -5.12 -1.27
N THR A 166 9.24 -4.22 -2.18
CA THR A 166 10.18 -3.50 -3.05
C THR A 166 11.13 -2.61 -2.23
N GLY A 167 10.61 -1.91 -1.22
CA GLY A 167 11.40 -1.16 -0.25
C GLY A 167 12.41 -2.03 0.51
N LEU A 168 11.97 -3.20 0.99
CA LEU A 168 12.83 -4.18 1.64
C LEU A 168 13.90 -4.70 0.68
N TRP A 169 13.52 -5.10 -0.53
CA TRP A 169 14.44 -5.63 -1.54
C TRP A 169 15.53 -4.63 -1.90
N LEU A 170 15.16 -3.41 -2.28
CA LEU A 170 16.12 -2.39 -2.72
C LEU A 170 17.01 -1.90 -1.57
N SER A 171 16.49 -1.79 -0.35
CA SER A 171 17.31 -1.48 0.82
C SER A 171 18.35 -2.56 1.13
N THR A 172 18.02 -3.84 0.94
CA THR A 172 18.99 -4.94 1.11
C THR A 172 20.04 -5.00 0.01
N LEU A 173 19.66 -4.67 -1.24
CA LEU A 173 20.58 -4.60 -2.37
C LEU A 173 21.62 -3.51 -2.15
N LEU A 174 21.15 -2.30 -1.83
CA LEU A 174 21.98 -1.09 -1.67
C LEU A 174 22.62 -0.98 -0.28
N TYR A 175 22.17 -1.79 0.68
CA TYR A 175 22.66 -1.80 2.08
C TYR A 175 22.54 -0.44 2.79
N ASN A 176 21.51 0.34 2.43
CA ASN A 176 21.23 1.65 3.00
C ASN A 176 19.83 1.71 3.60
N ARG A 177 19.71 2.25 4.82
CA ARG A 177 18.45 2.39 5.55
C ARG A 177 17.49 3.35 4.83
N TYR A 178 18.01 4.48 4.36
CA TYR A 178 17.19 5.51 3.72
C TYR A 178 16.57 5.05 2.40
N MET A 179 17.24 4.11 1.72
CA MET A 179 16.71 3.50 0.50
C MET A 179 15.45 2.66 0.77
N ALA A 180 15.22 2.18 2.00
CA ALA A 180 14.02 1.42 2.29
C ALA A 180 12.74 2.26 2.13
N TRP A 181 12.80 3.56 2.40
CA TRP A 181 11.64 4.45 2.35
C TRP A 181 11.44 5.11 0.98
N LEU A 182 12.54 5.48 0.30
CA LEU A 182 12.47 6.17 -0.99
C LEU A 182 12.30 5.23 -2.18
N SER A 183 12.80 4.00 -2.07
CA SER A 183 12.86 3.09 -3.20
C SER A 183 11.52 2.56 -3.74
N PRO A 184 10.46 2.33 -2.94
CA PRO A 184 9.16 1.96 -3.50
C PRO A 184 8.59 3.09 -4.36
N PHE A 185 8.63 4.32 -3.84
CA PHE A 185 8.24 5.52 -4.59
C PHE A 185 9.05 5.66 -5.88
N MET A 186 10.38 5.58 -5.80
CA MET A 186 11.24 5.68 -6.98
C MET A 186 10.96 4.58 -8.00
N ALA A 187 10.74 3.34 -7.55
CA ALA A 187 10.46 2.20 -8.42
C ALA A 187 9.14 2.37 -9.17
N GLU A 188 8.07 2.75 -8.48
CA GLU A 188 6.77 2.98 -9.13
C GLU A 188 6.82 4.18 -10.07
N TYR A 189 7.47 5.28 -9.68
CA TYR A 189 7.57 6.47 -10.51
C TYR A 189 8.40 6.24 -11.77
N LEU A 190 9.53 5.53 -11.65
CA LEU A 190 10.33 5.14 -12.81
C LEU A 190 9.54 4.21 -13.73
N LEU A 191 8.73 3.32 -13.17
CA LEU A 191 7.89 2.42 -13.96
C LEU A 191 6.81 3.18 -14.74
N ILE A 192 6.20 4.21 -14.14
CA ILE A 192 5.27 5.12 -14.83
C ILE A 192 5.94 5.78 -16.02
N ILE A 193 7.07 6.48 -15.79
CA ILE A 193 7.81 7.18 -16.85
C ILE A 193 8.23 6.21 -17.96
N PHE A 194 8.69 5.02 -17.59
CA PHE A 194 9.14 4.01 -18.54
C PHE A 194 7.98 3.48 -19.39
N CYS A 195 6.82 3.21 -18.78
CA CYS A 195 5.64 2.76 -19.51
C CYS A 195 5.11 3.84 -20.46
N GLU A 196 5.02 5.09 -20.01
CA GLU A 196 4.57 6.21 -20.85
C GLU A 196 5.52 6.45 -22.03
N ARG A 197 6.83 6.33 -21.81
CA ARG A 197 7.82 6.65 -22.84
C ARG A 197 8.06 5.52 -23.85
N TYR A 198 8.11 4.28 -23.40
CA TYR A 198 8.59 3.16 -24.21
C TYR A 198 7.51 2.11 -24.53
N PHE A 199 6.52 1.92 -23.65
CA PHE A 199 5.53 0.86 -23.79
C PHE A 199 4.10 1.35 -23.56
N PRO A 200 3.59 2.30 -24.37
CA PRO A 200 2.25 2.84 -24.21
C PRO A 200 1.15 1.78 -24.39
N ALA A 201 1.44 0.70 -25.13
CA ALA A 201 0.53 -0.42 -25.34
C ALA A 201 0.48 -1.40 -24.14
N CYS A 202 1.55 -1.50 -23.33
CA CYS A 202 1.64 -2.44 -22.22
C CYS A 202 1.00 -1.89 -20.94
N LYS A 203 -0.31 -1.70 -21.02
CA LYS A 203 -1.19 -1.20 -19.95
C LYS A 203 -1.10 -2.01 -18.63
N ILE A 204 -0.76 -3.30 -18.71
CA ILE A 204 -0.63 -4.22 -17.55
C ILE A 204 0.46 -3.77 -16.56
N LEU A 205 1.56 -3.19 -17.04
CA LEU A 205 2.69 -2.75 -16.22
C LEU A 205 2.50 -1.36 -15.61
N TYR A 206 1.43 -0.65 -15.97
CA TYR A 206 1.23 0.74 -15.61
C TYR A 206 0.62 0.89 -14.20
N PRO A 207 1.33 1.48 -13.21
CA PRO A 207 0.85 1.54 -11.83
C PRO A 207 -0.51 2.19 -11.63
N ALA A 208 -0.85 3.22 -12.42
CA ALA A 208 -2.15 3.89 -12.30
C ALA A 208 -3.32 2.95 -12.59
N GLN A 209 -3.13 1.98 -13.49
CA GLN A 209 -4.17 1.00 -13.81
C GLN A 209 -4.34 -0.07 -12.73
N TRP A 210 -3.36 -0.24 -11.84
CA TRP A 210 -3.54 -1.12 -10.68
C TRP A 210 -4.52 -0.51 -9.66
N LEU A 211 -4.56 0.83 -9.60
CA LEU A 211 -5.49 1.56 -8.74
C LEU A 211 -6.88 1.69 -9.40
N LYS A 212 -6.91 2.18 -10.65
CA LYS A 212 -8.11 2.34 -11.47
C LYS A 212 -8.09 1.36 -12.66
N PRO A 213 -8.61 0.14 -12.49
CA PRO A 213 -8.64 -0.84 -13.55
C PRO A 213 -9.61 -0.39 -14.65
N GLU A 214 -9.07 -0.07 -15.82
CA GLU A 214 -9.84 0.12 -17.05
C GLU A 214 -10.23 -1.24 -17.67
N ALA A 215 -10.91 -1.20 -18.82
CA ALA A 215 -11.36 -2.38 -19.58
C ALA A 215 -10.23 -3.37 -20.00
N ALA A 216 -8.96 -3.04 -19.78
CA ALA A 216 -7.82 -3.91 -20.06
C ALA A 216 -7.71 -5.12 -19.10
N TRP A 217 -8.37 -5.06 -17.93
CA TRP A 217 -8.23 -6.08 -16.88
C TRP A 217 -9.44 -7.04 -16.84
N PRO A 218 -9.25 -8.36 -17.09
CA PRO A 218 -10.33 -9.33 -17.00
C PRO A 218 -10.81 -9.55 -15.54
N TRP A 219 -11.97 -10.17 -15.35
CA TRP A 219 -12.54 -10.50 -14.04
C TRP A 219 -12.81 -9.31 -13.10
N ASN A 220 -13.30 -8.19 -13.63
CA ASN A 220 -13.80 -7.06 -12.82
C ASN A 220 -12.81 -6.58 -11.74
N GLY A 221 -11.50 -6.56 -12.07
CA GLY A 221 -10.42 -6.08 -11.21
C GLY A 221 -9.70 -7.13 -10.36
N TRP A 222 -10.18 -8.38 -10.28
CA TRP A 222 -9.47 -9.44 -9.53
C TRP A 222 -8.15 -9.86 -10.18
N SER A 223 -8.06 -9.75 -11.50
CA SER A 223 -6.82 -9.97 -12.25
C SER A 223 -5.67 -9.05 -11.79
N VAL A 224 -5.98 -7.81 -11.39
CA VAL A 224 -5.00 -6.89 -10.80
C VAL A 224 -4.44 -7.44 -9.50
N VAL A 225 -5.30 -7.97 -8.63
CA VAL A 225 -4.88 -8.55 -7.34
C VAL A 225 -3.93 -9.73 -7.58
N CYS A 226 -4.26 -10.61 -8.52
CA CYS A 226 -3.40 -11.72 -8.92
C CYS A 226 -2.05 -11.23 -9.49
N TRP A 227 -2.08 -10.20 -10.33
CA TRP A 227 -0.88 -9.59 -10.90
C TRP A 227 0.03 -8.97 -9.83
N LEU A 228 -0.55 -8.19 -8.91
CA LEU A 228 0.19 -7.61 -7.79
C LEU A 228 0.77 -8.68 -6.87
N ALA A 229 0.03 -9.76 -6.61
CA ALA A 229 0.54 -10.89 -5.84
C ALA A 229 1.73 -11.58 -6.54
N LEU A 230 1.71 -11.68 -7.87
CA LEU A 230 2.84 -12.18 -8.66
C LEU A 230 4.05 -11.26 -8.54
N LEU A 231 3.86 -9.95 -8.68
CA LEU A 231 4.93 -8.96 -8.52
C LEU A 231 5.50 -8.94 -7.10
N CYS A 232 4.66 -9.10 -6.07
CA CYS A 232 5.11 -9.33 -4.69
C CYS A 232 6.04 -10.55 -4.64
N GLY A 233 5.58 -11.71 -5.13
CA GLY A 233 6.39 -12.94 -5.19
C GLY A 233 7.74 -12.74 -5.90
N ALA A 234 7.77 -11.98 -7.00
CA ALA A 234 9.00 -11.64 -7.72
C ALA A 234 9.93 -10.74 -6.90
N SER A 235 9.40 -9.71 -6.24
CA SER A 235 10.18 -8.80 -5.39
C SER A 235 10.72 -9.52 -4.15
N ALA A 236 9.93 -10.40 -3.53
CA ALA A 236 10.35 -11.29 -2.47
C ALA A 236 11.49 -12.21 -2.94
N ALA A 237 11.38 -12.86 -4.10
CA ALA A 237 12.46 -13.68 -4.65
C ALA A 237 13.75 -12.86 -4.89
N GLY A 238 13.61 -11.62 -5.36
CA GLY A 238 14.69 -10.63 -5.46
C GLY A 238 15.36 -10.37 -4.10
N PHE A 239 14.57 -10.11 -3.06
CA PHE A 239 15.04 -9.95 -1.69
C PHE A 239 15.78 -11.20 -1.18
N PHE A 240 15.25 -12.40 -1.40
CA PHE A 240 15.90 -13.64 -1.00
C PHE A 240 17.30 -13.79 -1.61
N LYS A 241 17.43 -13.51 -2.91
CA LYS A 241 18.70 -13.57 -3.63
C LYS A 241 19.68 -12.51 -3.10
N ALA A 242 19.21 -11.30 -2.86
CA ALA A 242 20.01 -10.20 -2.31
C ALA A 242 20.50 -10.51 -0.89
N ALA A 243 19.59 -10.91 0.00
CA ALA A 243 19.88 -11.24 1.38
C ALA A 243 20.83 -12.43 1.51
N LYS A 244 20.62 -13.52 0.75
CA LYS A 244 21.51 -14.69 0.78
C LYS A 244 22.95 -14.36 0.34
N ARG A 245 23.11 -13.52 -0.69
CA ARG A 245 24.43 -13.05 -1.14
C ARG A 245 25.15 -12.24 -0.06
N ARG A 246 24.42 -11.47 0.74
CA ARG A 246 24.99 -10.66 1.83
C ARG A 246 25.36 -11.52 3.03
N LEU A 247 24.50 -12.45 3.40
CA LEU A 247 24.73 -13.36 4.53
C LEU A 247 25.87 -14.35 4.27
N GLY A 248 26.15 -14.71 3.01
CA GLY A 248 27.29 -15.57 2.67
C GLY A 248 28.65 -14.86 2.62
N ARG A 249 28.70 -13.53 2.78
CA ARG A 249 29.94 -12.73 2.71
C ARG A 249 30.51 -12.29 4.07
N GLY A 250 29.83 -12.57 5.19
CA GLY A 250 30.21 -12.07 6.52
C GLY A 250 30.08 -13.11 7.61
#